data_AF-A0A3C0GKE2-F1
#
_entry.id   AF-A0A3C0GKE2-F1
#
_cell.length_a   1.000
_cell.length_b   1.000
_cell.length_c   1.000
_cell.angle_alpha   90.00
_cell.angle_beta   90.00
_cell.angle_gamma   90.00
#
_symmetry.space_group_name_H-M   'P 1'
#
loop_
_entity.id
_entity.type
_entity.pdbx_description
1 polymer ?
#
loop_
_entity_poly.entity_id
_entity_poly.type
_entity_poly.pdbx_seq_one_letter_code
_entity_poly.pdbx_strand_id
1 'polypeptide(L)'
;MSKGLEMVDEFLVYGRLNREDKRFLDFNNVFTQCIDEFTNMPYPNIQETELEIDEIIRYQKALNSPNKTERWENRDFVTDCDFNVKEVLEREYGKLGIDYRKLEPRIDRIMNDLGGLVMQLKVFYNRPRAYQVAYYTKQNFNPSATISGNSPAYPSGHSTQSWFMGLYVSGLFPQQKKQIMRLASDIADTRLALGVHYPSDQEFGKMIAHTLYKKPKIKKTIYSEKYYV
;
A
#
# COMPACT_ATOMS: atom_id res chain seq x y z
N MET A 1 -8.71 27.96 2.67
CA MET A 1 -9.99 27.29 2.97
C MET A 1 -9.93 25.94 2.26
N SER A 2 -9.72 24.84 2.99
CA SER A 2 -9.74 23.51 2.37
C SER A 2 -11.18 23.21 1.96
N LYS A 3 -11.41 22.92 0.68
CA LYS A 3 -12.67 22.32 0.26
C LYS A 3 -12.73 20.96 0.93
N GLY A 4 -13.52 20.82 2.00
CA GLY A 4 -13.77 19.51 2.59
C GLY A 4 -14.31 18.61 1.48
N LEU A 5 -13.67 17.46 1.27
CA LEU A 5 -14.24 16.44 0.41
C LEU A 5 -15.62 16.08 0.98
N GLU A 6 -16.70 16.46 0.30
CA GLU A 6 -18.01 15.87 0.55
C GLU A 6 -17.93 14.41 0.10
N MET A 7 -17.58 13.53 1.04
CA MET A 7 -17.59 12.09 0.81
C MET A 7 -19.04 11.61 0.89
N VAL A 8 -19.69 11.60 -0.26
CA VAL A 8 -21.09 11.20 -0.38
C VAL A 8 -21.21 9.68 -0.15
N ASP A 9 -21.58 9.26 1.06
CA ASP A 9 -21.86 7.86 1.47
C ASP A 9 -23.17 7.31 0.85
N GLU A 10 -23.75 8.01 -0.14
CA GLU A 10 -25.02 7.65 -0.80
C GLU A 10 -24.86 6.75 -2.03
N PHE A 11 -23.64 6.59 -2.57
CA PHE A 11 -23.39 5.81 -3.79
C PHE A 11 -22.67 4.48 -3.55
N LEU A 12 -22.99 3.48 -4.38
CA LEU A 12 -22.28 2.21 -4.46
C LEU A 12 -20.84 2.45 -4.92
N VAL A 13 -19.89 2.23 -4.01
CA VAL A 13 -18.45 2.26 -4.28
C VAL A 13 -17.92 0.84 -4.55
N TYR A 14 -16.95 0.71 -5.45
CA TYR A 14 -16.44 -0.61 -5.90
C TYR A 14 -15.76 -1.42 -4.78
N GLY A 15 -15.50 -0.80 -3.63
CA GLY A 15 -15.25 -1.48 -2.36
C GLY A 15 -15.98 -0.75 -1.26
N ARG A 16 -17.16 -1.23 -0.85
CA ARG A 16 -17.85 -0.68 0.31
C ARG A 16 -17.01 -0.94 1.55
N LEU A 17 -16.53 0.14 2.17
CA LEU A 17 -15.76 0.03 3.40
C LEU A 17 -16.56 -0.73 4.45
N ASN A 18 -15.90 -1.67 5.13
CA ASN A 18 -16.44 -2.29 6.32
C ASN A 18 -16.59 -1.24 7.44
N ARG A 19 -17.25 -1.61 8.54
CA ARG A 19 -17.51 -0.68 9.64
C ARG A 19 -16.21 -0.21 10.29
N GLU A 20 -15.21 -1.08 10.38
CA GLU A 20 -13.91 -0.75 10.95
C GLU A 20 -13.17 0.32 10.13
N ASP A 21 -13.19 0.19 8.81
CA ASP A 21 -12.47 1.04 7.86
C ASP A 21 -13.12 2.40 7.66
N LYS A 22 -14.44 2.52 7.90
CA LYS A 22 -15.14 3.82 7.86
C LYS A 22 -14.51 4.85 8.79
N ARG A 23 -13.93 4.44 9.92
CA ARG A 23 -13.27 5.36 10.87
C ARG A 23 -12.14 6.19 10.23
N PHE A 24 -11.49 5.67 9.20
CA PHE A 24 -10.38 6.36 8.53
C PHE A 24 -10.83 7.59 7.75
N LEU A 25 -12.12 7.67 7.41
CA LEU A 25 -12.72 8.82 6.74
C LEU A 25 -12.72 10.08 7.62
N ASP A 26 -12.79 9.90 8.94
CA ASP A 26 -12.80 10.99 9.91
C ASP A 26 -11.39 11.37 10.41
N PHE A 27 -10.34 10.73 9.91
CA PHE A 27 -8.97 10.99 10.37
C PHE A 27 -8.50 12.39 9.96
N ASN A 28 -8.08 13.17 10.96
CA ASN A 28 -7.41 14.45 10.78
C ASN A 28 -6.03 14.44 11.44
N ASN A 29 -4.98 14.20 10.65
CA ASN A 29 -3.61 14.06 11.10
C ASN A 29 -2.63 14.71 10.11
N VAL A 30 -1.32 14.60 10.39
CA VAL A 30 -0.28 15.24 9.57
C VAL A 30 -0.25 14.73 8.12
N PHE A 31 -0.69 13.50 7.87
CA PHE A 31 -0.77 12.90 6.54
C PHE A 31 -2.07 13.30 5.83
N THR A 32 -3.24 13.20 6.46
CA THR A 32 -4.53 13.53 5.83
C THR A 32 -4.63 15.01 5.45
N GLN A 33 -3.91 15.88 6.16
CA GLN A 33 -3.73 17.30 5.78
C GLN A 33 -3.05 17.52 4.42
N CYS A 34 -2.42 16.49 3.84
CA CYS A 34 -1.77 16.56 2.53
C CYS A 34 -2.65 16.00 1.40
N ILE A 35 -3.91 15.64 1.65
CA ILE A 35 -4.76 14.93 0.67
C ILE A 35 -4.90 15.68 -0.66
N ASP A 36 -5.06 17.00 -0.63
CA ASP A 36 -5.26 17.84 -1.81
C ASP A 36 -4.09 17.75 -2.81
N GLU A 37 -2.88 17.41 -2.34
CA GLU A 37 -1.70 17.22 -3.22
C GLU A 37 -1.80 15.95 -4.08
N PHE A 38 -2.68 15.02 -3.70
CA PHE A 38 -2.79 13.70 -4.29
C PHE A 38 -4.14 13.45 -4.95
N THR A 39 -5.02 14.45 -5.08
CA THR A 39 -6.34 14.33 -5.73
C THR A 39 -6.32 14.67 -7.23
N ASN A 40 -5.19 15.11 -7.76
CA ASN A 40 -5.01 15.47 -9.18
C ASN A 40 -4.18 14.43 -9.97
N MET A 41 -4.16 13.18 -9.51
CA MET A 41 -3.39 12.08 -10.09
C MET A 41 -4.37 10.97 -10.50
N PRO A 42 -5.08 11.09 -11.63
CA PRO A 42 -6.06 10.09 -12.03
C PRO A 42 -5.37 8.75 -12.30
N TYR A 43 -6.07 7.65 -11.98
CA TYR A 43 -5.65 6.33 -12.42
C TYR A 43 -5.91 6.15 -13.93
N PRO A 44 -5.26 5.18 -14.58
CA PRO A 44 -5.38 4.97 -16.03
C PRO A 44 -6.81 4.76 -16.51
N ASN A 45 -7.09 5.10 -17.77
CA ASN A 45 -8.41 4.91 -18.37
C ASN A 45 -8.74 3.40 -18.57
N ILE A 46 -9.91 3.08 -19.13
CA ILE A 46 -10.34 1.68 -19.27
C ILE A 46 -9.42 0.86 -20.18
N GLN A 47 -8.97 1.42 -21.32
CA GLN A 47 -8.06 0.73 -22.25
C GLN A 47 -6.71 0.45 -21.59
N GLU A 48 -6.17 1.42 -20.86
CA GLU A 48 -4.92 1.27 -20.12
C GLU A 48 -5.07 0.28 -18.94
N THR A 49 -6.22 0.30 -18.26
CA THR A 49 -6.54 -0.63 -17.17
C THR A 49 -6.60 -2.08 -17.67
N GLU A 50 -7.14 -2.34 -18.87
CA GLU A 50 -7.11 -3.66 -19.50
C GLU A 50 -5.68 -4.15 -19.74
N LEU A 51 -4.80 -3.27 -20.24
CA LEU A 51 -3.38 -3.57 -20.45
C LEU A 51 -2.66 -3.88 -19.13
N GLU A 52 -3.00 -3.17 -18.06
CA GLU A 52 -2.48 -3.45 -16.71
C GLU A 52 -2.95 -4.82 -16.21
N ILE A 53 -4.18 -5.25 -16.49
CA ILE A 53 -4.65 -6.60 -16.12
C ILE A 53 -3.83 -7.66 -16.86
N ASP A 54 -3.58 -7.46 -18.16
CA ASP A 54 -2.73 -8.38 -18.93
C ASP A 54 -1.29 -8.42 -18.39
N GLU A 55 -0.78 -7.30 -17.90
CA GLU A 55 0.52 -7.24 -17.23
C GLU A 55 0.53 -8.07 -15.94
N ILE A 56 -0.51 -7.97 -15.11
CA ILE A 56 -0.64 -8.80 -13.90
C ILE A 56 -0.70 -10.29 -14.28
N ILE A 57 -1.45 -10.66 -15.31
CA ILE A 57 -1.53 -12.06 -15.78
C ILE A 57 -0.13 -12.55 -16.19
N ARG A 58 0.62 -11.75 -16.96
CA ARG A 58 2.00 -12.09 -17.36
C ARG A 58 2.90 -12.21 -16.13
N TYR A 59 2.77 -11.30 -15.17
CA TYR A 59 3.53 -11.31 -13.93
C TYR A 59 3.28 -12.59 -13.11
N GLN A 60 2.03 -12.96 -12.90
CA GLN A 60 1.64 -14.18 -12.17
C GLN A 60 2.08 -15.47 -12.88
N LYS A 61 2.02 -15.49 -14.22
CA LYS A 61 2.55 -16.62 -15.01
C LYS A 61 4.06 -16.75 -14.85
N ALA A 62 4.80 -15.64 -14.89
CA ALA A 62 6.24 -15.64 -14.72
C ALA A 62 6.66 -16.15 -13.32
N LEU A 63 5.94 -15.77 -12.27
CA LEU A 63 6.18 -16.24 -10.89
C LEU A 63 5.96 -17.76 -10.71
N ASN A 64 5.10 -18.37 -11.54
CA ASN A 64 4.82 -19.79 -11.51
C ASN A 64 5.61 -20.60 -12.55
N SER A 65 6.51 -19.96 -13.30
CA SER A 65 7.34 -20.62 -14.31
C SER A 65 8.37 -21.55 -13.67
N PRO A 66 8.71 -22.69 -14.31
CA PRO A 66 9.81 -23.56 -13.87
C PRO A 66 11.17 -22.85 -13.80
N ASN A 67 11.37 -21.82 -14.64
CA ASN A 67 12.58 -21.02 -14.71
C ASN A 67 12.47 -19.71 -13.90
N LYS A 68 11.58 -19.67 -12.91
CA LYS A 68 11.38 -18.47 -12.08
C LYS A 68 12.69 -18.08 -11.40
N THR A 69 13.03 -16.80 -11.43
CA THR A 69 14.01 -16.26 -10.49
C THR A 69 13.38 -16.23 -9.12
N GLU A 70 14.04 -16.78 -8.10
CA GLU A 70 13.56 -16.67 -6.72
C GLU A 70 13.64 -15.20 -6.29
N ARG A 71 12.50 -14.51 -6.39
CA ARG A 71 12.35 -13.15 -5.88
C ARG A 71 12.21 -13.14 -4.36
N TRP A 72 11.50 -14.13 -3.82
CA TRP A 72 11.27 -14.35 -2.40
C TRP A 72 11.73 -15.75 -2.01
N GLU A 73 12.33 -15.88 -0.83
CA GLU A 73 12.91 -17.13 -0.31
C GLU A 73 11.85 -18.23 -0.11
N ASN A 74 10.58 -17.87 0.10
CA ASN A 74 9.47 -18.82 0.28
C ASN A 74 8.17 -18.27 -0.36
N ARG A 75 7.34 -19.16 -0.94
CA ARG A 75 5.98 -18.82 -1.42
C ARG A 75 5.10 -18.27 -0.31
N ASP A 76 5.36 -18.65 0.95
CA ASP A 76 4.64 -18.14 2.10
C ASP A 76 4.81 -16.62 2.26
N PHE A 77 5.90 -16.01 1.77
CA PHE A 77 6.13 -14.57 1.88
C PHE A 77 4.98 -13.73 1.30
N VAL A 78 4.42 -14.15 0.16
CA VAL A 78 3.33 -13.42 -0.50
C VAL A 78 2.06 -13.46 0.36
N THR A 79 1.75 -14.63 0.89
CA THR A 79 0.60 -14.85 1.78
C THR A 79 0.83 -14.11 3.10
N ASP A 80 1.97 -14.30 3.75
CA ASP A 80 2.34 -13.62 5.01
C ASP A 80 2.24 -12.10 4.89
N CYS A 81 2.60 -11.50 3.75
CA CYS A 81 2.44 -10.07 3.54
C CYS A 81 0.98 -9.60 3.51
N ASP A 82 0.02 -10.46 3.15
CA ASP A 82 -1.41 -10.14 3.22
C ASP A 82 -2.02 -10.38 4.60
N PHE A 83 -1.59 -11.45 5.29
CA PHE A 83 -2.19 -11.88 6.55
C PHE A 83 -1.47 -11.33 7.79
N ASN A 84 -0.13 -11.31 7.79
CA ASN A 84 0.72 -11.10 8.97
C ASN A 84 1.95 -10.22 8.65
N VAL A 85 1.74 -9.06 8.01
CA VAL A 85 2.87 -8.17 7.62
C VAL A 85 3.79 -7.82 8.79
N LYS A 86 3.28 -7.73 10.02
CA LYS A 86 4.09 -7.51 11.23
C LYS A 86 5.11 -8.61 11.48
N GLU A 87 4.71 -9.87 11.36
CA GLU A 87 5.60 -11.02 11.55
C GLU A 87 6.67 -11.06 10.44
N VAL A 88 6.29 -10.71 9.20
CA VAL A 88 7.25 -10.54 8.10
C VAL A 88 8.29 -9.49 8.48
N LEU A 89 7.86 -8.33 8.98
CA LEU A 89 8.78 -7.25 9.36
C LEU A 89 9.69 -7.64 10.51
N GLU A 90 9.15 -8.28 11.54
CA GLU A 90 9.94 -8.78 12.67
C GLU A 90 11.02 -9.77 12.20
N ARG A 91 10.64 -10.74 11.37
CA ARG A 91 11.55 -11.74 10.78
C ARG A 91 12.63 -11.08 9.93
N GLU A 92 12.23 -10.27 8.95
CA GLU A 92 13.16 -9.72 7.95
C GLU A 92 14.06 -8.62 8.53
N TYR A 93 13.55 -7.79 9.45
CA TYR A 93 14.40 -6.83 10.17
C TYR A 93 15.31 -7.53 11.20
N GLY A 94 14.87 -8.63 11.81
CA GLY A 94 15.70 -9.47 12.67
C GLY A 94 16.95 -10.00 11.96
N LYS A 95 16.82 -10.44 10.69
CA LYS A 95 17.96 -10.83 9.84
C LYS A 95 19.00 -9.72 9.64
N LEU A 96 18.59 -8.45 9.81
CA LEU A 96 19.44 -7.27 9.68
C LEU A 96 19.98 -6.76 11.03
N GLY A 97 19.70 -7.47 12.13
CA GLY A 97 20.06 -7.05 13.49
C GLY A 97 19.19 -5.91 14.04
N ILE A 98 18.01 -5.69 13.45
CA ILE A 98 17.06 -4.64 13.87
C ILE A 98 15.96 -5.29 14.71
N ASP A 99 15.83 -4.83 15.96
CA ASP A 99 14.78 -5.28 16.87
C ASP A 99 13.47 -4.53 16.57
N TYR A 100 12.60 -5.14 15.76
CA TYR A 100 11.32 -4.56 15.34
C TYR A 100 10.40 -4.19 16.52
N ARG A 101 10.45 -4.96 17.63
CA ARG A 101 9.57 -4.74 18.80
C ARG A 101 9.81 -3.38 19.46
N LYS A 102 11.03 -2.84 19.35
CA LYS A 102 11.35 -1.48 19.82
C LYS A 102 10.78 -0.38 18.92
N LEU A 103 10.51 -0.70 17.65
CA LEU A 103 9.98 0.23 16.66
C LEU A 103 8.46 0.12 16.52
N GLU A 104 7.89 -1.03 16.86
CA GLU A 104 6.49 -1.40 16.63
C GLU A 104 5.49 -0.33 17.08
N PRO A 105 5.51 0.20 18.32
CA PRO A 105 4.50 1.17 18.76
C PRO A 105 4.44 2.42 17.88
N ARG A 106 5.61 2.87 17.41
CA ARG A 106 5.73 4.04 16.55
C ARG A 106 5.36 3.68 15.10
N ILE A 107 5.80 2.53 14.60
CA ILE A 107 5.44 2.06 13.26
C ILE A 107 3.92 1.90 13.15
N ASP A 108 3.27 1.27 14.13
CA ASP A 108 1.82 1.10 14.18
C ASP A 108 1.09 2.44 14.11
N ARG A 109 1.54 3.44 14.88
CA ARG A 109 0.97 4.79 14.83
C ARG A 109 1.15 5.46 13.47
N ILE A 110 2.36 5.38 12.88
CA ILE A 110 2.61 5.89 11.52
C ILE A 110 1.68 5.19 10.51
N MET A 111 1.60 3.85 10.55
CA MET A 111 0.83 3.08 9.59
C MET A 111 -0.68 3.32 9.70
N ASN A 112 -1.19 3.51 10.93
CA ASN A 112 -2.58 3.86 11.17
C ASN A 112 -2.89 5.28 10.67
N ASP A 113 -2.06 6.27 11.00
CA ASP A 113 -2.27 7.65 10.55
C ASP A 113 -2.16 7.79 9.02
N LEU A 114 -1.17 7.14 8.41
CA LEU A 114 -0.99 7.07 6.96
C LEU A 114 -2.13 6.30 6.29
N GLY A 115 -2.65 5.25 6.94
CA GLY A 115 -3.82 4.49 6.52
C GLY A 115 -5.06 5.38 6.36
N GLY A 116 -5.22 6.38 7.23
CA GLY A 116 -6.24 7.43 7.09
C GLY A 116 -6.20 8.14 5.74
N LEU A 117 -5.02 8.64 5.35
CA LEU A 117 -4.83 9.31 4.05
C LEU A 117 -5.09 8.36 2.89
N VAL A 118 -4.53 7.15 2.95
CA VAL A 118 -4.71 6.13 1.91
C VAL A 118 -6.20 5.82 1.71
N MET A 119 -6.96 5.65 2.80
CA MET A 119 -8.38 5.32 2.71
C MET A 119 -9.21 6.46 2.13
N GLN A 120 -8.94 7.71 2.54
CA GLN A 120 -9.61 8.88 1.97
C GLN A 120 -9.33 9.01 0.46
N LEU A 121 -8.09 8.76 0.02
CA LEU A 121 -7.75 8.72 -1.41
C LEU A 121 -8.44 7.56 -2.14
N LYS A 122 -8.52 6.38 -1.53
CA LYS A 122 -9.25 5.24 -2.10
C LYS A 122 -10.72 5.54 -2.33
N VAL A 123 -11.37 6.20 -1.38
CA VAL A 123 -12.78 6.61 -1.53
C VAL A 123 -12.91 7.72 -2.57
N PHE A 124 -12.00 8.69 -2.59
CA PHE A 124 -12.00 9.76 -3.60
C PHE A 124 -11.91 9.23 -5.03
N TYR A 125 -10.95 8.35 -5.31
CA TYR A 125 -10.78 7.79 -6.66
C TYR A 125 -11.76 6.66 -6.98
N ASN A 126 -12.15 5.88 -5.96
CA ASN A 126 -13.09 4.77 -6.06
C ASN A 126 -12.79 3.79 -7.23
N ARG A 127 -11.51 3.52 -7.47
CA ARG A 127 -11.08 2.64 -8.58
C ARG A 127 -11.53 1.19 -8.34
N PRO A 128 -12.19 0.53 -9.31
CA PRO A 128 -12.49 -0.90 -9.23
C PRO A 128 -11.21 -1.74 -9.17
N ARG A 129 -11.26 -2.91 -8.53
CA ARG A 129 -10.16 -3.87 -8.47
C ARG A 129 -10.06 -4.67 -9.78
N ALA A 130 -8.88 -5.22 -10.04
CA ALA A 130 -8.57 -6.00 -11.25
C ALA A 130 -9.63 -7.07 -11.57
N TYR A 131 -10.04 -7.85 -10.59
CA TYR A 131 -11.04 -8.91 -10.78
C TYR A 131 -12.42 -8.40 -11.19
N GLN A 132 -12.80 -7.20 -10.73
CA GLN A 132 -14.09 -6.60 -11.05
C GLN A 132 -14.10 -6.16 -12.52
N VAL A 133 -13.00 -5.53 -12.98
CA VAL A 133 -12.87 -5.11 -14.38
C VAL A 133 -12.70 -6.30 -15.31
N ALA A 134 -11.83 -7.26 -14.95
CA ALA A 134 -11.54 -8.44 -15.77
C ALA A 134 -12.79 -9.27 -16.08
N TYR A 135 -13.76 -9.31 -15.15
CA TYR A 135 -15.06 -9.94 -15.38
C TYR A 135 -15.81 -9.30 -16.55
N TYR A 136 -15.86 -7.97 -16.62
CA TYR A 136 -16.55 -7.23 -17.70
C TYR A 136 -15.77 -7.22 -19.01
N THR A 137 -14.43 -7.19 -18.94
CA THR A 137 -13.54 -7.18 -20.12
C THR A 137 -13.26 -8.59 -20.64
N LYS A 138 -13.77 -9.63 -19.98
CA LYS A 138 -13.62 -11.05 -20.33
C LYS A 138 -12.16 -11.52 -20.38
N GLN A 139 -11.28 -10.88 -19.60
CA GLN A 139 -9.90 -11.33 -19.42
C GLN A 139 -9.87 -12.54 -18.49
N ASN A 140 -9.11 -13.59 -18.84
CA ASN A 140 -8.94 -14.78 -18.01
C ASN A 140 -8.05 -14.47 -16.80
N PHE A 141 -8.63 -13.82 -15.80
CA PHE A 141 -7.97 -13.32 -14.61
C PHE A 141 -8.50 -14.01 -13.35
N ASN A 142 -7.60 -14.58 -12.56
CA ASN A 142 -7.93 -15.28 -11.33
C ASN A 142 -7.08 -14.72 -10.18
N PRO A 143 -7.58 -13.76 -9.39
CA PRO A 143 -6.83 -13.23 -8.25
C PRO A 143 -6.70 -14.28 -7.14
N SER A 144 -5.69 -14.13 -6.28
CA SER A 144 -5.60 -14.90 -5.04
C SER A 144 -6.61 -14.39 -4.01
N ALA A 145 -7.04 -15.28 -3.11
CA ALA A 145 -7.83 -14.87 -1.95
C ALA A 145 -7.03 -13.89 -1.07
N THR A 146 -7.71 -12.88 -0.53
CA THR A 146 -7.10 -11.83 0.30
C THR A 146 -8.05 -11.37 1.39
N ILE A 147 -7.53 -10.97 2.54
CA ILE A 147 -8.30 -10.35 3.63
C ILE A 147 -8.28 -8.82 3.60
N SER A 148 -7.31 -8.23 2.91
CA SER A 148 -7.08 -6.78 2.86
C SER A 148 -7.59 -6.11 1.57
N GLY A 149 -8.21 -6.88 0.67
CA GLY A 149 -8.72 -6.43 -0.63
C GLY A 149 -10.09 -5.77 -0.64
N ASN A 150 -10.71 -5.52 0.52
CA ASN A 150 -12.12 -5.11 0.67
C ASN A 150 -12.38 -3.60 0.51
N SER A 151 -11.50 -2.88 -0.19
CA SER A 151 -11.56 -1.43 -0.44
C SER A 151 -11.19 -1.11 -1.89
N PRO A 152 -11.48 0.10 -2.42
CA PRO A 152 -11.08 0.48 -3.77
C PRO A 152 -9.58 0.34 -4.04
N ALA A 153 -9.17 0.22 -5.30
CA ALA A 153 -7.81 -0.17 -5.67
C ALA A 153 -6.77 0.94 -5.51
N TYR A 154 -7.12 2.20 -5.78
CA TYR A 154 -6.13 3.27 -5.99
C TYR A 154 -6.14 4.32 -4.86
N PRO A 155 -5.00 4.60 -4.20
CA PRO A 155 -3.68 3.97 -4.32
C PRO A 155 -3.59 2.60 -3.64
N SER A 156 -2.51 1.86 -3.89
CA SER A 156 -2.17 0.64 -3.13
C SER A 156 -1.75 0.99 -1.69
N GLY A 157 -2.49 0.47 -0.71
CA GLY A 157 -2.20 0.71 0.71
C GLY A 157 -0.91 0.05 1.17
N HIS A 158 -0.74 -1.23 0.84
CA HIS A 158 0.49 -1.98 1.15
C HIS A 158 1.72 -1.35 0.50
N SER A 159 1.62 -0.87 -0.76
CA SER A 159 2.72 -0.15 -1.41
C SER A 159 3.05 1.14 -0.65
N THR A 160 2.04 1.97 -0.37
CA THR A 160 2.24 3.25 0.33
C THR A 160 2.89 3.04 1.71
N GLN A 161 2.36 2.10 2.49
CA GLN A 161 2.83 1.79 3.84
C GLN A 161 4.22 1.14 3.83
N SER A 162 4.48 0.16 2.96
CA SER A 162 5.78 -0.52 2.90
C SER A 162 6.90 0.44 2.50
N TRP A 163 6.68 1.28 1.49
CA TRP A 163 7.66 2.29 1.08
C TRP A 163 7.89 3.35 2.16
N PHE A 164 6.82 3.86 2.80
CA PHE A 164 6.98 4.87 3.84
C PHE A 164 7.72 4.32 5.06
N MET A 165 7.37 3.10 5.48
CA MET A 165 8.07 2.40 6.55
C MET A 165 9.53 2.14 6.19
N GLY A 166 9.82 1.65 4.98
CA GLY A 166 11.18 1.43 4.53
C GLY A 166 12.02 2.71 4.57
N LEU A 167 11.45 3.85 4.17
CA LEU A 167 12.08 5.16 4.28
C LEU A 167 12.32 5.57 5.75
N TYR A 168 11.33 5.36 6.61
CA TYR A 168 11.44 5.67 8.04
C TYR A 168 12.53 4.83 8.73
N VAL A 169 12.49 3.50 8.58
CA VAL A 169 13.44 2.56 9.20
C VAL A 169 14.84 2.72 8.61
N SER A 170 14.98 2.92 7.29
CA SER A 170 16.30 3.18 6.69
C SER A 170 16.90 4.53 7.10
N GLY A 171 16.08 5.49 7.54
CA GLY A 171 16.55 6.71 8.18
C GLY A 171 17.16 6.47 9.57
N LEU A 172 16.70 5.44 10.29
CA LEU A 172 17.27 5.03 11.58
C LEU A 172 18.49 4.11 11.41
N PHE A 173 18.47 3.27 10.37
CA PHE A 173 19.46 2.23 10.10
C PHE A 173 20.08 2.41 8.70
N PRO A 174 20.89 3.46 8.50
CA PRO A 174 21.40 3.83 7.17
C PRO A 174 22.34 2.77 6.56
N GLN A 175 23.03 1.97 7.39
CA GLN A 175 23.91 0.89 6.93
C GLN A 175 23.12 -0.26 6.27
N GLN A 176 21.88 -0.48 6.71
CA GLN A 176 20.97 -1.52 6.22
C GLN A 176 19.99 -1.00 5.15
N LYS A 177 20.15 0.26 4.72
CA LYS A 177 19.19 0.95 3.83
C LYS A 177 18.87 0.15 2.57
N LYS A 178 19.86 -0.45 1.90
CA LYS A 178 19.63 -1.20 0.66
C LYS A 178 18.68 -2.38 0.90
N GLN A 179 18.90 -3.14 1.97
CA GLN A 179 18.09 -4.30 2.34
C GLN A 179 16.69 -3.89 2.79
N ILE A 180 16.58 -2.84 3.60
CA ILE A 180 15.29 -2.30 4.06
C ILE A 180 14.43 -1.81 2.88
N MET A 181 15.02 -1.06 1.95
CA MET A 181 14.28 -0.57 0.77
C MET A 181 13.92 -1.70 -0.19
N ARG A 182 14.75 -2.75 -0.27
CA ARG A 182 14.42 -3.96 -1.03
C ARG A 182 13.21 -4.67 -0.42
N LEU A 183 13.17 -4.86 0.90
CA LEU A 183 12.01 -5.43 1.59
C LEU A 183 10.74 -4.61 1.34
N ALA A 184 10.82 -3.29 1.39
CA ALA A 184 9.69 -2.41 1.09
C ALA A 184 9.14 -2.63 -0.33
N SER A 185 10.03 -2.76 -1.32
CA SER A 185 9.63 -3.12 -2.69
C SER A 185 9.00 -4.51 -2.73
N ASP A 186 9.66 -5.51 -2.16
CA ASP A 186 9.20 -6.89 -2.21
C ASP A 186 7.81 -7.06 -1.58
N ILE A 187 7.51 -6.38 -0.46
CA ILE A 187 6.17 -6.30 0.13
C ILE A 187 5.17 -5.65 -0.82
N ALA A 188 5.54 -4.53 -1.46
CA ALA A 188 4.65 -3.87 -2.43
C ALA A 188 4.32 -4.83 -3.58
N ASP A 189 5.33 -5.48 -4.15
CA ASP A 189 5.26 -6.39 -5.30
C ASP A 189 4.37 -7.63 -5.04
N THR A 190 4.23 -8.08 -3.78
CA THR A 190 3.28 -9.14 -3.43
C THR A 190 1.85 -8.83 -3.88
N ARG A 191 1.48 -7.55 -3.99
CA ARG A 191 0.12 -7.15 -4.39
C ARG A 191 -0.18 -7.42 -5.87
N LEU A 192 0.82 -7.36 -6.75
CA LEU A 192 0.67 -7.83 -8.13
C LEU A 192 0.64 -9.35 -8.18
N ALA A 193 1.45 -10.02 -7.35
CA ALA A 193 1.44 -11.48 -7.27
C ALA A 193 0.06 -12.02 -6.88
N LEU A 194 -0.60 -11.38 -5.90
CA LEU A 194 -1.96 -11.71 -5.48
C LEU A 194 -3.03 -11.25 -6.49
N GLY A 195 -2.69 -10.38 -7.44
CA GLY A 195 -3.64 -9.85 -8.43
C GLY A 195 -4.68 -8.89 -7.83
N VAL A 196 -4.35 -8.22 -6.73
CA VAL A 196 -5.31 -7.35 -6.02
C VAL A 196 -5.11 -5.87 -6.34
N HIS A 197 -3.99 -5.49 -6.97
CA HIS A 197 -3.66 -4.13 -7.36
C HIS A 197 -3.10 -4.08 -8.77
N TYR A 198 -3.20 -2.91 -9.40
CA TYR A 198 -2.57 -2.60 -10.67
C TYR A 198 -1.15 -2.03 -10.47
N PRO A 199 -0.25 -2.13 -11.46
CA PRO A 199 1.07 -1.47 -11.42
C PRO A 199 0.98 0.02 -11.09
N SER A 200 0.04 0.76 -11.69
CA SER A 200 -0.20 2.18 -11.40
C SER A 200 -0.66 2.45 -9.97
N ASP A 201 -1.42 1.56 -9.33
CA ASP A 201 -1.78 1.69 -7.91
C ASP A 201 -0.53 1.66 -7.03
N GLN A 202 0.42 0.79 -7.36
CA GLN A 202 1.66 0.62 -6.60
C GLN A 202 2.60 1.80 -6.79
N GLU A 203 2.78 2.25 -8.04
CA GLU A 203 3.67 3.37 -8.34
C GLU A 203 3.13 4.66 -7.70
N PHE A 204 1.81 4.87 -7.72
CA PHE A 204 1.22 6.01 -7.01
C PHE A 204 1.42 5.90 -5.49
N GLY A 205 1.25 4.71 -4.90
CA GLY A 205 1.53 4.49 -3.48
C GLY A 205 2.98 4.78 -3.10
N LYS A 206 3.93 4.34 -3.93
CA LYS A 206 5.36 4.65 -3.77
C LYS A 206 5.63 6.16 -3.87
N MET A 207 5.01 6.84 -4.83
CA MET A 207 5.14 8.29 -5.01
C MET A 207 4.61 9.04 -3.79
N ILE A 208 3.43 8.67 -3.27
CA ILE A 208 2.86 9.23 -2.04
C ILE A 208 3.85 9.09 -0.89
N ALA A 209 4.37 7.87 -0.67
CA ALA A 209 5.31 7.60 0.42
C ALA A 209 6.58 8.48 0.34
N HIS A 210 7.20 8.58 -0.83
CA HIS A 210 8.42 9.39 -1.03
C HIS A 210 8.14 10.88 -0.89
N THR A 211 6.98 11.35 -1.38
CA THR A 211 6.58 12.75 -1.31
C THR A 211 6.34 13.17 0.14
N LEU A 212 5.55 12.38 0.88
CA LEU A 212 5.27 12.62 2.29
C LEU A 212 6.54 12.56 3.14
N TYR A 213 7.40 11.55 2.93
CA TYR A 213 8.62 11.40 3.72
C TYR A 213 9.59 12.58 3.55
N LYS A 214 9.59 13.27 2.39
CA LYS A 214 10.43 14.46 2.18
C LYS A 214 9.92 15.71 2.93
N LYS A 215 8.67 15.74 3.39
CA LYS A 215 8.07 16.93 4.02
C LYS A 215 8.67 17.18 5.41
N PRO A 216 9.19 18.38 5.69
CA PRO A 216 9.76 18.71 7.01
C PRO A 216 8.77 18.53 8.17
N LYS A 217 7.50 18.92 7.98
CA LYS A 217 6.45 18.77 9.00
C LYS A 217 6.25 17.29 9.36
N ILE A 218 6.14 16.42 8.35
CA ILE A 218 5.97 14.97 8.55
C ILE A 218 7.21 14.39 9.23
N LYS A 219 8.42 14.67 8.73
CA LYS A 219 9.66 14.22 9.38
C LYS A 219 9.72 14.65 10.85
N LYS A 220 9.48 15.93 11.14
CA LYS A 220 9.48 16.44 12.52
C LYS A 220 8.48 15.69 13.39
N THR A 221 7.29 15.40 12.88
CA THR A 221 6.26 14.66 13.61
C THR A 221 6.66 13.20 13.85
N ILE A 222 7.01 12.44 12.81
CA ILE A 222 7.25 11.00 12.95
C ILE A 222 8.52 10.65 13.75
N TYR A 223 9.49 11.57 13.85
CA TYR A 223 10.69 11.42 14.67
C TYR A 223 10.54 12.05 16.08
N SER A 224 9.45 12.76 16.37
CA SER A 224 9.21 13.37 17.69
C SER A 224 8.93 12.30 18.76
N GLU A 225 9.45 12.48 19.98
CA GLU A 225 9.20 11.57 21.10
C GLU A 225 7.71 11.48 21.48
N LYS A 226 6.99 12.59 21.34
CA LYS A 226 5.55 12.67 21.65
C LYS A 226 4.64 11.94 20.67
N TYR A 227 5.20 11.39 19.58
CA TYR A 227 4.40 10.78 18.51
C TYR A 227 3.99 9.33 18.78
N TYR A 228 4.57 8.66 19.78
CA TYR A 228 4.21 7.29 20.15
C TYR A 228 3.75 7.16 21.62
N VAL A 229 3.58 8.30 22.31
CA VAL A 229 2.93 8.42 23.63
C VAL A 229 1.46 8.72 23.46
#